data_AF-K2G9R9-F1
#
_entry.id   AF-K2G9R9-F1
#
_cell.length_a   1.000
_cell.length_b   1.000
_cell.length_c   1.000
_cell.angle_alpha   90.00
_cell.angle_beta   90.00
_cell.angle_gamma   90.00
#
_symmetry.space_group_name_H-M   'P 1'
#
loop_
_entity.id
_entity.type
_entity.pdbx_description
1 polymer ?
#
loop_
_entity_poly.entity_id
_entity_poly.type
_entity_poly.pdbx_seq_one_letter_code
_entity_poly.pdbx_strand_id
1 'polypeptide(L)'
;MYEQSEWWSDKWNPKDYCPANGIDFSRWFFEQFEELANNVPKINLNWHHSNENSEFVNFIVQAKNSYLCFWWGFWEDILYSTLNVKSKNCVDTHFCFSCEESYEISYCNDCYKLLFSYWCSDCSDSFYLENCDWCKNCFWCLWLKNSNYCIFNEKYDKEEYFKFIDSYFNDLEKKEKITGKIKDFFNKKPKINLDILNSDNSTGNHIYSSNNCVYSNNIKNSENLKFVDFWISNLHDSYDSEHIWVNSQLLYEVMTASVNINKSLFSLIIRENCSNLHYCSDISSSSNLFWCIWLRNSQYCILNKQYTRQEYETLVSRIIEHMMLPHPSSPNNRGDAEGGGVMSSEWWEFFPSSISPFGYNETVANEYYPLEKQEALSKNFKWSDYENPAPQVSKTIPAFKLPDNIQDIPDDILNWA
;
A
#
# COMPACT_ATOMS: atom_id res chain seq x y z
N MET A 1 -18.16 12.20 5.57
CA MET A 1 -17.87 10.77 5.79
C MET A 1 -19.14 10.08 6.20
N TYR A 2 -19.39 8.86 5.73
CA TYR A 2 -20.46 7.98 6.23
C TYR A 2 -19.87 6.68 6.79
N GLU A 3 -20.52 6.15 7.81
CA GLU A 3 -20.31 4.78 8.27
C GLU A 3 -20.87 3.78 7.24
N GLN A 4 -20.35 2.56 7.25
CA GLN A 4 -20.68 1.53 6.26
C GLN A 4 -22.18 1.23 6.16
N SER A 5 -22.89 1.19 7.28
CA SER A 5 -24.34 0.93 7.35
C SER A 5 -25.18 2.03 6.67
N GLU A 6 -24.71 3.28 6.73
CA GLU A 6 -25.32 4.42 6.05
C GLU A 6 -24.89 4.47 4.57
N TRP A 7 -23.60 4.27 4.32
CA TRP A 7 -22.97 4.26 2.99
C TRP A 7 -23.62 3.28 2.03
N TRP A 8 -23.92 2.06 2.49
CA TRP A 8 -24.53 1.01 1.69
C TRP A 8 -26.07 1.04 1.67
N SER A 9 -26.70 1.97 2.40
CA SER A 9 -28.17 2.12 2.45
C SER A 9 -28.74 2.92 1.26
N ASP A 10 -30.06 2.82 1.06
CA ASP A 10 -30.81 3.60 0.07
C ASP A 10 -31.20 5.02 0.55
N LYS A 11 -30.65 5.49 1.68
CA LYS A 11 -31.00 6.80 2.26
C LYS A 11 -30.42 8.00 1.50
N TRP A 12 -29.44 7.76 0.63
CA TRP A 12 -28.76 8.77 -0.16
C TRP A 12 -28.46 8.23 -1.56
N ASN A 13 -28.34 9.13 -2.54
CA ASN A 13 -27.99 8.75 -3.91
C ASN A 13 -26.85 9.63 -4.43
N PRO A 14 -25.74 9.07 -4.94
CA PRO A 14 -24.62 9.83 -5.49
C PRO A 14 -25.02 10.76 -6.66
N LYS A 15 -26.14 10.49 -7.34
CA LYS A 15 -26.68 11.34 -8.41
C LYS A 15 -27.28 12.66 -7.91
N ASP A 16 -27.70 12.73 -6.64
CA ASP A 16 -28.31 13.93 -6.05
C ASP A 16 -27.28 15.06 -5.85
N TYR A 17 -25.99 14.73 -5.90
CA TYR A 17 -24.86 15.64 -5.74
C TYR A 17 -24.35 16.23 -7.07
N CYS A 18 -25.01 15.94 -8.21
CA CYS A 18 -24.59 16.47 -9.51
C CYS A 18 -24.74 18.01 -9.57
N PRO A 19 -23.86 18.75 -10.28
CA PRO A 19 -23.95 20.20 -10.36
C PRO A 19 -25.27 20.68 -10.99
N ALA A 20 -26.03 21.48 -10.24
CA ALA A 20 -27.37 21.94 -10.66
C ALA A 20 -27.37 22.71 -11.99
N ASN A 21 -26.31 23.48 -12.26
CA ASN A 21 -26.14 24.26 -13.49
C ASN A 21 -25.53 23.45 -14.65
N GLY A 22 -25.15 22.20 -14.43
CA GLY A 22 -24.38 21.40 -15.38
C GLY A 22 -22.90 21.81 -15.45
N ILE A 23 -22.29 21.62 -16.62
CA ILE A 23 -20.86 21.85 -16.87
C ILE A 23 -20.62 23.30 -17.29
N ASP A 24 -19.67 23.96 -16.63
CA ASP A 24 -19.19 25.29 -16.99
C ASP A 24 -17.91 25.20 -17.85
N PHE A 25 -18.02 25.54 -19.13
CA PHE A 25 -16.91 25.58 -20.09
C PHE A 25 -16.08 26.88 -20.00
N SER A 26 -16.28 27.72 -18.98
CA SER A 26 -15.44 28.89 -18.70
C SER A 26 -14.48 28.70 -17.51
N ARG A 27 -14.59 27.55 -16.83
CA ARG A 27 -13.80 27.17 -15.65
C ARG A 27 -12.90 25.99 -15.97
N TRP A 28 -11.86 25.83 -15.15
CA TRP A 28 -11.03 24.63 -15.19
C TRP A 28 -11.88 23.38 -14.88
N PHE A 29 -11.60 22.26 -15.54
CA PHE A 29 -12.45 21.09 -15.38
C PHE A 29 -12.16 20.31 -14.08
N PHE A 30 -10.89 20.17 -13.71
CA PHE A 30 -10.53 19.50 -12.45
C PHE A 30 -11.03 20.26 -11.20
N GLU A 31 -11.24 21.58 -11.30
CA GLU A 31 -11.90 22.41 -10.28
C GLU A 31 -13.36 21.94 -10.05
N GLN A 32 -14.12 21.73 -11.12
CA GLN A 32 -15.50 21.22 -11.07
C GLN A 32 -15.57 19.76 -10.60
N PHE A 33 -14.55 18.96 -10.90
CA PHE A 33 -14.41 17.61 -10.34
C PHE A 33 -14.07 17.63 -8.84
N GLU A 34 -13.19 18.53 -8.38
CA GLU A 34 -12.89 18.70 -6.95
C GLU A 34 -14.14 19.18 -6.17
N GLU A 35 -14.96 20.07 -6.74
CA GLU A 35 -16.26 20.44 -6.17
C GLU A 35 -17.17 19.21 -5.99
N LEU A 36 -17.26 18.33 -7.00
CA LEU A 36 -18.02 17.09 -6.88
C LEU A 36 -17.41 16.15 -5.81
N ALA A 37 -16.07 16.01 -5.79
CA ALA A 37 -15.35 15.15 -4.85
C ALA A 37 -15.39 15.61 -3.39
N ASN A 38 -15.70 16.89 -3.14
CA ASN A 38 -15.91 17.44 -1.81
C ASN A 38 -17.37 17.37 -1.37
N ASN A 39 -18.32 17.44 -2.32
CA ASN A 39 -19.76 17.36 -2.03
C ASN A 39 -20.27 15.91 -1.90
N VAL A 40 -19.78 14.99 -2.73
CA VAL A 40 -20.13 13.57 -2.64
C VAL A 40 -19.55 12.99 -1.34
N PRO A 41 -20.37 12.34 -0.49
CA PRO A 41 -19.90 11.66 0.71
C PRO A 41 -18.81 10.63 0.40
N LYS A 42 -17.99 10.29 1.40
CA LYS A 42 -16.94 9.25 1.32
C LYS A 42 -17.14 8.21 2.43
N ILE A 43 -16.85 6.95 2.15
CA ILE A 43 -16.89 5.85 3.13
C ILE A 43 -15.79 6.02 4.18
N ASN A 44 -16.07 5.69 5.44
CA ASN A 44 -15.06 5.76 6.51
C ASN A 44 -13.99 4.66 6.40
N LEU A 45 -14.37 3.44 6.02
CA LEU A 45 -13.50 2.26 5.88
C LEU A 45 -13.98 1.41 4.70
N ASN A 46 -13.07 1.06 3.79
CA ASN A 46 -13.33 0.14 2.68
C ASN A 46 -13.34 -1.31 3.18
N TRP A 47 -14.39 -1.65 3.91
CA TRP A 47 -14.55 -2.90 4.65
C TRP A 47 -15.49 -3.87 3.92
N HIS A 48 -15.17 -5.16 3.96
CA HIS A 48 -15.97 -6.20 3.32
C HIS A 48 -16.80 -6.98 4.33
N HIS A 49 -18.06 -7.28 3.98
CA HIS A 49 -19.05 -7.98 4.81
C HIS A 49 -18.65 -9.41 5.25
N SER A 50 -17.55 -9.95 4.73
CA SER A 50 -17.00 -11.24 5.12
C SER A 50 -15.96 -11.16 6.24
N ASN A 51 -15.78 -9.98 6.85
CA ASN A 51 -14.88 -9.79 7.99
C ASN A 51 -15.63 -10.01 9.31
N GLU A 52 -15.01 -10.69 10.27
CA GLU A 52 -15.59 -11.08 11.56
C GLU A 52 -14.76 -10.48 12.70
N ASN A 53 -15.39 -9.87 13.71
CA ASN A 53 -14.68 -9.29 14.87
C ASN A 53 -13.47 -8.41 14.47
N SER A 54 -13.63 -7.61 13.42
CA SER A 54 -12.55 -6.89 12.74
C SER A 54 -13.07 -5.53 12.24
N GLU A 55 -13.45 -4.65 13.16
CA GLU A 55 -14.14 -3.38 12.83
C GLU A 55 -13.18 -2.30 12.29
N PHE A 56 -11.91 -2.34 12.71
CA PHE A 56 -10.88 -1.34 12.40
C PHE A 56 -9.91 -1.81 11.30
N VAL A 57 -10.43 -2.53 10.31
CA VAL A 57 -9.65 -3.03 9.16
C VAL A 57 -10.09 -2.34 7.87
N ASN A 58 -9.13 -2.06 6.98
CA ASN A 58 -9.38 -1.29 5.76
C ASN A 58 -8.81 -1.98 4.51
N PHE A 59 -9.55 -1.94 3.39
CA PHE A 59 -9.25 -2.66 2.15
C PHE A 59 -9.03 -4.17 2.32
N ILE A 60 -9.78 -4.78 3.25
CA ILE A 60 -9.60 -6.17 3.66
C ILE A 60 -10.83 -7.06 3.46
N VAL A 61 -10.59 -8.29 3.03
CA VAL A 61 -11.59 -9.34 2.75
C VAL A 61 -11.26 -10.62 3.53
N GLN A 62 -12.24 -11.17 4.26
CA GLN A 62 -12.09 -12.39 5.08
C GLN A 62 -10.99 -12.26 6.14
N ALA A 63 -11.01 -11.18 6.91
CA ALA A 63 -10.28 -11.09 8.18
C ALA A 63 -11.16 -11.49 9.37
N LYS A 64 -10.54 -12.12 10.37
CA LYS A 64 -11.15 -12.53 11.61
C LYS A 64 -10.28 -12.13 12.80
N ASN A 65 -10.88 -11.56 13.85
CA ASN A 65 -10.17 -11.10 15.05
C ASN A 65 -8.99 -10.15 14.75
N SER A 66 -9.14 -9.25 13.78
CA SER A 66 -8.04 -8.40 13.29
C SER A 66 -8.26 -6.92 13.58
N TYR A 67 -7.18 -6.19 13.92
CA TYR A 67 -7.26 -4.81 14.40
C TYR A 67 -6.17 -3.90 13.83
N LEU A 68 -6.55 -2.73 13.32
CA LEU A 68 -5.68 -1.77 12.61
C LEU A 68 -4.82 -2.47 11.56
N CYS A 69 -5.53 -3.21 10.72
CA CYS A 69 -5.01 -3.99 9.63
C CYS A 69 -5.37 -3.34 8.29
N PHE A 70 -4.44 -3.33 7.35
CA PHE A 70 -4.60 -2.65 6.05
C PHE A 70 -4.08 -3.51 4.90
N TRP A 71 -4.81 -3.51 3.78
CA TRP A 71 -4.44 -4.20 2.52
C TRP A 71 -4.33 -5.74 2.58
N TRP A 72 -5.00 -6.42 1.64
CA TRP A 72 -5.09 -7.87 1.44
C TRP A 72 -6.22 -8.56 2.24
N GLY A 73 -6.09 -9.82 2.65
CA GLY A 73 -7.20 -10.60 3.20
C GLY A 73 -6.85 -12.05 3.54
N PHE A 74 -7.85 -12.82 3.96
CA PHE A 74 -7.72 -14.20 4.46
C PHE A 74 -6.89 -14.29 5.76
N TRP A 75 -7.22 -13.47 6.75
CA TRP A 75 -6.48 -13.27 8.01
C TRP A 75 -7.27 -13.80 9.21
N GLU A 76 -6.56 -14.33 10.21
CA GLU A 76 -7.10 -14.70 11.52
C GLU A 76 -6.07 -14.29 12.58
N ASP A 77 -6.52 -13.60 13.63
CA ASP A 77 -5.71 -13.21 14.80
C ASP A 77 -4.44 -12.36 14.45
N ILE A 78 -4.62 -11.23 13.75
CA ILE A 78 -3.55 -10.30 13.31
C ILE A 78 -3.81 -8.87 13.81
N LEU A 79 -2.78 -8.21 14.33
CA LEU A 79 -2.83 -6.82 14.82
C LEU A 79 -1.83 -5.92 14.05
N TYR A 80 -2.13 -4.62 13.98
CA TYR A 80 -1.22 -3.52 13.58
C TYR A 80 -0.37 -3.76 12.33
N SER A 81 -0.94 -4.36 11.28
CA SER A 81 -0.16 -4.89 10.17
C SER A 81 -0.73 -4.57 8.79
N THR A 82 0.17 -4.35 7.85
CA THR A 82 -0.09 -4.35 6.41
C THR A 82 0.27 -5.71 5.83
N LEU A 83 -0.43 -6.11 4.76
CA LEU A 83 0.12 -7.02 3.74
C LEU A 83 0.65 -8.40 4.25
N ASN A 84 -0.15 -9.16 4.99
CA ASN A 84 0.15 -10.58 5.31
C ASN A 84 -0.69 -11.57 4.51
N VAL A 85 -0.35 -12.86 4.47
CA VAL A 85 -1.25 -13.90 3.95
C VAL A 85 -1.10 -15.22 4.72
N LYS A 86 -2.18 -15.66 5.38
CA LYS A 86 -2.22 -16.87 6.24
C LYS A 86 -1.16 -16.88 7.35
N SER A 87 -1.61 -16.55 8.56
CA SER A 87 -0.79 -16.55 9.78
C SER A 87 -1.63 -17.06 10.94
N LYS A 88 -0.97 -17.56 11.99
CA LYS A 88 -1.66 -17.95 13.23
C LYS A 88 -0.76 -17.70 14.45
N ASN A 89 -0.77 -16.44 14.90
CA ASN A 89 -0.04 -15.83 16.03
C ASN A 89 1.23 -15.05 15.62
N CYS A 90 1.05 -13.77 15.27
CA CYS A 90 2.11 -12.82 14.89
C CYS A 90 1.90 -11.46 15.57
N VAL A 91 3.01 -10.80 15.96
CA VAL A 91 3.06 -9.38 16.39
C VAL A 91 4.45 -8.84 16.04
N ASP A 92 4.66 -7.67 15.45
CA ASP A 92 3.90 -7.09 14.33
C ASP A 92 4.88 -7.02 13.14
N THR A 93 4.52 -7.47 11.93
CA THR A 93 5.41 -7.34 10.74
C THR A 93 4.66 -7.47 9.39
N HIS A 94 5.35 -7.10 8.30
CA HIS A 94 4.79 -6.55 7.05
C HIS A 94 4.75 -7.52 5.83
N PHE A 95 5.24 -8.76 5.94
CA PHE A 95 4.89 -9.87 5.02
C PHE A 95 5.48 -11.23 5.49
N CYS A 96 4.61 -12.17 5.93
CA CYS A 96 4.88 -13.62 5.99
C CYS A 96 3.76 -14.40 5.29
N PHE A 97 4.13 -15.51 4.64
CA PHE A 97 3.21 -16.61 4.30
C PHE A 97 3.51 -17.83 5.19
N SER A 98 2.50 -18.27 5.96
CA SER A 98 2.53 -19.44 6.86
C SER A 98 3.56 -19.37 8.01
N CYS A 99 3.19 -18.65 9.08
CA CYS A 99 3.96 -18.51 10.33
C CYS A 99 3.11 -18.95 11.56
N GLU A 100 3.71 -19.69 12.52
CA GLU A 100 3.10 -20.13 13.80
C GLU A 100 4.02 -19.82 15.01
N GLU A 101 3.98 -18.55 15.45
CA GLU A 101 4.68 -17.90 16.61
C GLU A 101 6.03 -17.23 16.31
N SER A 102 5.96 -15.93 15.95
CA SER A 102 7.09 -15.08 15.61
C SER A 102 6.93 -13.65 16.17
N TYR A 103 8.04 -12.98 16.51
CA TYR A 103 8.09 -11.53 16.81
C TYR A 103 9.23 -10.86 16.03
N GLU A 104 8.89 -9.77 15.33
CA GLU A 104 9.71 -9.01 14.35
C GLU A 104 10.36 -9.86 13.22
N ILE A 105 9.61 -10.21 12.17
CA ILE A 105 10.09 -11.01 11.02
C ILE A 105 9.70 -10.44 9.64
N SER A 106 10.66 -10.20 8.76
CA SER A 106 10.40 -9.63 7.42
C SER A 106 10.81 -10.58 6.29
N TYR A 107 9.98 -10.69 5.25
CA TYR A 107 10.23 -11.50 4.05
C TYR A 107 10.53 -13.00 4.34
N CYS A 108 9.80 -13.62 5.27
CA CYS A 108 9.98 -15.04 5.60
C CYS A 108 8.86 -15.93 5.04
N ASN A 109 9.21 -17.13 4.57
CA ASN A 109 8.30 -18.09 3.94
C ASN A 109 8.38 -19.47 4.61
N ASP A 110 7.23 -20.05 4.95
CA ASP A 110 7.10 -21.40 5.54
C ASP A 110 8.03 -21.64 6.75
N CYS A 111 8.05 -20.68 7.69
CA CYS A 111 8.94 -20.68 8.86
C CYS A 111 8.19 -20.93 10.18
N TYR A 112 8.83 -21.60 11.14
CA TYR A 112 8.24 -21.99 12.43
C TYR A 112 9.10 -21.55 13.62
N LYS A 113 8.56 -20.75 14.56
CA LYS A 113 9.33 -20.21 15.70
C LYS A 113 10.61 -19.51 15.27
N LEU A 114 10.43 -18.42 14.52
CA LEU A 114 11.49 -17.58 13.99
C LEU A 114 11.35 -16.16 14.56
N LEU A 115 12.41 -15.63 15.15
CA LEU A 115 12.39 -14.33 15.85
C LEU A 115 13.44 -13.38 15.27
N PHE A 116 13.13 -12.09 15.14
CA PHE A 116 14.06 -11.03 14.71
C PHE A 116 14.82 -11.33 13.41
N SER A 117 14.16 -11.91 12.41
CA SER A 117 14.80 -12.50 11.21
C SER A 117 14.33 -11.89 9.89
N TYR A 118 15.21 -11.93 8.88
CA TYR A 118 15.03 -11.28 7.59
C TYR A 118 15.26 -12.27 6.43
N TRP A 119 14.36 -12.32 5.45
CA TRP A 119 14.58 -13.03 4.18
C TRP A 119 14.94 -14.53 4.31
N CYS A 120 14.10 -15.32 4.98
CA CYS A 120 14.38 -16.75 5.23
C CYS A 120 13.29 -17.68 4.69
N SER A 121 13.68 -18.86 4.18
CA SER A 121 12.75 -19.92 3.74
C SER A 121 12.93 -21.20 4.55
N ASP A 122 11.83 -21.88 4.87
CA ASP A 122 11.83 -23.23 5.48
C ASP A 122 12.65 -23.33 6.79
N CYS A 123 12.72 -22.24 7.56
CA CYS A 123 13.54 -22.16 8.77
C CYS A 123 12.72 -22.47 10.04
N SER A 124 13.33 -23.11 11.04
CA SER A 124 12.63 -23.43 12.30
C SER A 124 13.43 -23.29 13.60
N ASP A 125 12.74 -23.02 14.71
CA ASP A 125 13.29 -22.94 16.07
C ASP A 125 14.57 -22.07 16.16
N SER A 126 14.53 -20.86 15.58
CA SER A 126 15.73 -20.05 15.30
C SER A 126 15.54 -18.55 15.59
N PHE A 127 16.66 -17.85 15.75
CA PHE A 127 16.67 -16.45 16.17
C PHE A 127 17.69 -15.66 15.35
N TYR A 128 17.31 -14.48 14.89
CA TYR A 128 18.20 -13.55 14.18
C TYR A 128 18.88 -14.16 12.94
N LEU A 129 18.10 -14.75 12.05
CA LEU A 129 18.58 -15.23 10.76
C LEU A 129 18.47 -14.13 9.71
N GLU A 130 19.43 -14.04 8.79
CA GLU A 130 19.25 -13.26 7.56
C GLU A 130 19.69 -14.04 6.32
N ASN A 131 18.85 -14.05 5.27
CA ASN A 131 19.11 -14.73 4.00
C ASN A 131 19.42 -16.25 4.16
N CYS A 132 18.66 -16.97 4.99
CA CYS A 132 18.91 -18.39 5.30
C CYS A 132 17.79 -19.31 4.80
N ASP A 133 18.17 -20.48 4.28
CA ASP A 133 17.23 -21.50 3.77
C ASP A 133 17.38 -22.84 4.51
N TRP A 134 16.28 -23.52 4.81
CA TRP A 134 16.27 -24.86 5.42
C TRP A 134 17.12 -24.96 6.71
N CYS A 135 17.10 -23.91 7.54
CA CYS A 135 17.91 -23.84 8.77
C CYS A 135 17.09 -24.17 10.02
N LYS A 136 17.70 -24.87 11.00
CA LYS A 136 17.01 -25.26 12.24
C LYS A 136 17.88 -25.14 13.48
N ASN A 137 17.38 -24.56 14.58
CA ASN A 137 18.20 -24.27 15.76
C ASN A 137 19.45 -23.45 15.38
N CYS A 138 19.23 -22.28 14.78
CA CYS A 138 20.29 -21.35 14.43
C CYS A 138 20.10 -20.01 15.17
N PHE A 139 21.21 -19.39 15.58
CA PHE A 139 21.25 -18.12 16.28
C PHE A 139 22.25 -17.19 15.58
N TRP A 140 21.81 -16.03 15.10
CA TRP A 140 22.70 -15.06 14.46
C TRP A 140 23.45 -15.59 13.24
N CYS A 141 22.72 -16.19 12.29
CA CYS A 141 23.29 -16.80 11.10
C CYS A 141 22.88 -16.09 9.81
N LEU A 142 23.84 -15.97 8.88
CA LEU A 142 23.69 -15.31 7.60
C LEU A 142 24.00 -16.26 6.44
N TRP A 143 23.23 -16.23 5.37
CA TRP A 143 23.52 -16.94 4.11
C TRP A 143 23.69 -18.47 4.26
N LEU A 144 23.21 -19.06 5.36
CA LEU A 144 23.30 -20.50 5.59
C LEU A 144 22.20 -21.23 4.84
N LYS A 145 22.55 -22.41 4.30
CA LYS A 145 21.59 -23.35 3.71
C LYS A 145 21.71 -24.71 4.39
N ASN A 146 20.58 -25.39 4.62
CA ASN A 146 20.53 -26.76 5.14
C ASN A 146 21.44 -26.98 6.38
N SER A 147 21.33 -26.08 7.37
CA SER A 147 22.24 -25.98 8.51
C SER A 147 21.48 -26.08 9.83
N ASN A 148 22.11 -26.61 10.88
CA ASN A 148 21.50 -26.68 12.21
C ASN A 148 22.51 -26.56 13.34
N TYR A 149 22.06 -26.13 14.53
CA TYR A 149 22.90 -25.88 15.71
C TYR A 149 24.06 -24.95 15.40
N CYS A 150 23.76 -23.80 14.76
CA CYS A 150 24.76 -22.81 14.41
C CYS A 150 24.60 -21.54 15.24
N ILE A 151 25.74 -20.92 15.60
CA ILE A 151 25.80 -19.62 16.30
C ILE A 151 26.83 -18.76 15.56
N PHE A 152 26.48 -17.55 15.11
CA PHE A 152 27.40 -16.67 14.34
C PHE A 152 28.04 -17.34 13.11
N ASN A 153 27.25 -18.12 12.36
CA ASN A 153 27.66 -19.01 11.25
C ASN A 153 28.56 -20.21 11.62
N GLU A 154 29.00 -20.35 12.87
CA GLU A 154 29.82 -21.47 13.33
C GLU A 154 28.95 -22.62 13.83
N LYS A 155 29.41 -23.86 13.63
CA LYS A 155 28.70 -25.09 13.98
C LYS A 155 29.03 -25.51 15.40
N TYR A 156 28.01 -25.72 16.22
CA TYR A 156 28.11 -26.22 17.59
C TYR A 156 27.54 -27.63 17.73
N ASP A 157 27.83 -28.28 18.85
CA ASP A 157 27.07 -29.44 19.27
C ASP A 157 25.67 -29.03 19.80
N LYS A 158 24.78 -30.03 19.95
CA LYS A 158 23.40 -29.79 20.36
C LYS A 158 23.30 -29.26 21.79
N GLU A 159 24.16 -29.71 22.70
CA GLU A 159 24.07 -29.33 24.11
C GLU A 159 24.64 -27.93 24.35
N GLU A 160 25.77 -27.60 23.72
CA GLU A 160 26.36 -26.27 23.74
C GLU A 160 25.41 -25.22 23.17
N TYR A 161 24.72 -25.54 22.07
CA TYR A 161 23.69 -24.67 21.50
C TYR A 161 22.59 -24.34 22.50
N PHE A 162 21.94 -25.34 23.11
CA PHE A 162 20.86 -25.09 24.06
C PHE A 162 21.34 -24.42 25.36
N LYS A 163 22.56 -24.72 25.85
CA LYS A 163 23.19 -23.99 26.97
C LYS A 163 23.41 -22.52 26.64
N PHE A 164 23.81 -22.20 25.41
CA PHE A 164 23.95 -20.81 24.95
C PHE A 164 22.61 -20.07 24.91
N ILE A 165 21.58 -20.69 24.33
CA ILE A 165 20.23 -20.10 24.18
C ILE A 165 19.59 -19.82 25.54
N ASP A 166 19.59 -20.79 26.46
CA ASP A 166 19.05 -20.61 27.81
C ASP A 166 19.77 -19.46 28.55
N SER A 167 21.11 -19.44 28.48
CA SER A 167 21.91 -18.35 29.05
C SER A 167 21.72 -17.00 28.32
N TYR A 168 21.24 -16.95 27.08
CA TYR A 168 20.95 -15.70 26.37
C TYR A 168 19.62 -15.08 26.82
N PHE A 169 18.58 -15.89 27.01
CA PHE A 169 17.27 -15.38 27.42
C PHE A 169 17.19 -15.01 28.90
N ASN A 170 18.01 -15.63 29.76
CA ASN A 170 18.03 -15.39 31.21
C ASN A 170 19.02 -14.29 31.67
N ASP A 171 19.74 -13.62 30.76
CA ASP A 171 20.79 -12.64 31.11
C ASP A 171 20.69 -11.36 30.24
N LEU A 172 20.14 -10.29 30.85
CA LEU A 172 19.94 -8.99 30.18
C LEU A 172 21.27 -8.29 29.84
N GLU A 173 22.28 -8.38 30.69
CA GLU A 173 23.58 -7.74 30.43
C GLU A 173 24.29 -8.41 29.24
N LYS A 174 24.14 -9.74 29.12
CA LYS A 174 24.60 -10.51 27.96
C LYS A 174 23.77 -10.20 26.71
N LYS A 175 22.45 -10.00 26.83
CA LYS A 175 21.58 -9.56 25.72
C LYS A 175 22.06 -8.23 25.13
N GLU A 176 22.27 -7.20 25.96
CA GLU A 176 22.79 -5.89 25.52
C GLU A 176 24.17 -5.99 24.85
N LYS A 177 25.13 -6.70 25.50
CA LYS A 177 26.49 -6.89 24.96
C LYS A 177 26.50 -7.60 23.61
N ILE A 178 25.57 -8.55 23.39
CA ILE A 178 25.43 -9.24 22.11
C ILE A 178 24.80 -8.30 21.07
N THR A 179 23.75 -7.55 21.41
CA THR A 179 23.13 -6.51 20.55
C THR A 179 24.12 -5.44 20.07
N GLY A 180 25.15 -5.13 20.86
CA GLY A 180 26.27 -4.29 20.41
C GLY A 180 27.12 -4.93 19.29
N LYS A 181 27.60 -6.17 19.49
CA LYS A 181 28.43 -6.91 18.51
C LYS A 181 27.71 -7.17 17.19
N ILE A 182 26.39 -7.24 17.26
CA ILE A 182 25.45 -7.51 16.18
C ILE A 182 25.48 -6.45 15.07
N LYS A 183 25.43 -5.15 15.43
CA LYS A 183 25.52 -4.05 14.46
C LYS A 183 26.86 -4.08 13.70
N ASP A 184 27.93 -4.40 14.42
CA ASP A 184 29.28 -4.53 13.87
C ASP A 184 29.48 -5.74 12.95
N PHE A 185 28.66 -6.79 13.09
CA PHE A 185 28.70 -7.97 12.23
C PHE A 185 28.02 -7.69 10.89
N PHE A 186 26.84 -7.05 10.92
CA PHE A 186 26.09 -6.69 9.70
C PHE A 186 26.81 -5.65 8.84
N ASN A 187 27.34 -4.59 9.45
CA ASN A 187 28.03 -3.51 8.72
C ASN A 187 29.29 -3.98 7.95
N LYS A 188 29.75 -5.22 8.17
CA LYS A 188 30.95 -5.80 7.53
C LYS A 188 30.64 -6.82 6.44
N LYS A 189 29.36 -7.09 6.13
CA LYS A 189 28.95 -8.09 5.13
C LYS A 189 28.41 -7.41 3.87
N PRO A 190 28.72 -7.94 2.67
CA PRO A 190 28.17 -7.41 1.43
C PRO A 190 26.66 -7.66 1.37
N LYS A 191 25.90 -6.69 0.87
CA LYS A 191 24.48 -6.84 0.55
C LYS A 191 24.31 -7.19 -0.93
N ILE A 192 23.33 -8.02 -1.26
CA ILE A 192 22.93 -8.25 -2.65
C ILE A 192 22.33 -6.96 -3.19
N ASN A 193 22.79 -6.54 -4.38
CA ASN A 193 22.38 -5.29 -5.02
C ASN A 193 21.28 -5.51 -6.07
N LEU A 194 21.30 -6.66 -6.76
CA LEU A 194 20.39 -7.05 -7.82
C LEU A 194 20.12 -8.56 -7.76
N ASP A 195 18.89 -8.98 -8.04
CA ASP A 195 18.52 -10.37 -8.32
C ASP A 195 17.57 -10.42 -9.53
N ILE A 196 18.01 -11.05 -10.61
CA ILE A 196 17.33 -11.10 -11.92
C ILE A 196 17.60 -12.49 -12.53
N LEU A 197 16.54 -13.23 -12.86
CA LEU A 197 16.64 -14.57 -13.47
C LEU A 197 15.75 -14.68 -14.71
N ASN A 198 16.26 -15.35 -15.76
CA ASN A 198 15.53 -15.68 -16.99
C ASN A 198 14.75 -14.50 -17.62
N SER A 199 15.33 -13.29 -17.61
CA SER A 199 14.64 -12.07 -18.02
C SER A 199 15.49 -11.25 -18.98
N ASP A 200 14.91 -10.91 -20.14
CA ASP A 200 15.57 -10.17 -21.21
C ASP A 200 15.15 -8.68 -21.17
N ASN A 201 16.03 -7.79 -21.65
CA ASN A 201 15.79 -6.34 -21.76
C ASN A 201 15.14 -5.69 -20.52
N SER A 202 15.63 -6.04 -19.32
CA SER A 202 15.00 -5.66 -18.06
C SER A 202 15.94 -4.91 -17.11
N THR A 203 15.42 -3.94 -16.34
CA THR A 203 16.18 -3.08 -15.40
C THR A 203 15.38 -2.75 -14.14
N GLY A 204 15.88 -3.18 -12.98
CA GLY A 204 15.18 -3.09 -11.70
C GLY A 204 15.30 -4.40 -10.90
N ASN A 205 14.78 -4.45 -9.66
CA ASN A 205 15.07 -5.53 -8.72
C ASN A 205 13.98 -6.60 -8.61
N HIS A 206 14.40 -7.86 -8.42
CA HIS A 206 13.55 -9.06 -8.30
C HIS A 206 12.69 -9.32 -9.54
N ILE A 207 13.36 -9.49 -10.69
CA ILE A 207 12.70 -9.77 -11.98
C ILE A 207 12.93 -11.23 -12.37
N TYR A 208 11.84 -12.00 -12.48
CA TYR A 208 11.87 -13.43 -12.80
C TYR A 208 10.99 -13.73 -14.03
N SER A 209 11.55 -14.43 -15.03
CA SER A 209 10.83 -14.89 -16.23
C SER A 209 10.00 -13.81 -16.92
N SER A 210 10.56 -12.60 -17.10
CA SER A 210 9.85 -11.41 -17.58
C SER A 210 10.65 -10.69 -18.67
N ASN A 211 9.99 -9.89 -19.52
CA ASN A 211 10.62 -9.27 -20.69
C ASN A 211 10.21 -7.79 -20.83
N ASN A 212 11.15 -6.95 -21.25
CA ASN A 212 10.91 -5.52 -21.53
C ASN A 212 10.32 -4.75 -20.31
N CYS A 213 11.03 -4.79 -19.18
CA CYS A 213 10.64 -4.13 -17.92
C CYS A 213 11.67 -3.05 -17.52
N VAL A 214 11.25 -1.79 -17.36
CA VAL A 214 12.18 -0.66 -17.17
C VAL A 214 11.84 0.16 -15.92
N TYR A 215 12.81 0.30 -15.00
CA TYR A 215 12.66 0.91 -13.67
C TYR A 215 11.54 0.23 -12.87
N SER A 216 11.78 -0.98 -12.34
CA SER A 216 10.72 -1.75 -11.67
C SER A 216 11.20 -2.59 -10.48
N ASN A 217 10.27 -2.95 -9.57
CA ASN A 217 10.54 -3.81 -8.42
C ASN A 217 9.60 -5.03 -8.36
N ASN A 218 10.10 -6.20 -7.94
CA ASN A 218 9.35 -7.42 -7.61
C ASN A 218 8.40 -7.94 -8.71
N ILE A 219 8.92 -8.23 -9.90
CA ILE A 219 8.15 -8.72 -11.06
C ILE A 219 8.34 -10.22 -11.31
N LYS A 220 7.24 -10.94 -11.57
CA LYS A 220 7.25 -12.33 -12.03
C LYS A 220 6.34 -12.54 -13.25
N ASN A 221 6.78 -13.33 -14.23
CA ASN A 221 5.98 -13.76 -15.39
C ASN A 221 5.20 -12.60 -16.08
N SER A 222 5.84 -11.47 -16.39
CA SER A 222 5.14 -10.30 -16.96
C SER A 222 5.90 -9.67 -18.14
N GLU A 223 5.19 -8.91 -18.97
CA GLU A 223 5.74 -8.31 -20.20
C GLU A 223 5.31 -6.85 -20.38
N ASN A 224 6.20 -6.01 -20.92
CA ASN A 224 6.00 -4.59 -21.26
C ASN A 224 5.58 -3.70 -20.08
N LEU A 225 6.51 -3.45 -19.15
CA LEU A 225 6.26 -2.67 -17.93
C LEU A 225 7.25 -1.49 -17.76
N LYS A 226 6.77 -0.39 -17.19
CA LYS A 226 7.54 0.81 -16.88
C LYS A 226 7.10 1.41 -15.55
N PHE A 227 8.05 1.93 -14.75
CA PHE A 227 7.83 2.62 -13.47
C PHE A 227 6.93 1.91 -12.42
N VAL A 228 6.78 0.58 -12.54
CA VAL A 228 5.95 -0.22 -11.63
C VAL A 228 6.68 -0.51 -10.31
N ASP A 229 6.00 -0.25 -9.20
CA ASP A 229 6.42 -0.71 -7.87
C ASP A 229 5.54 -1.87 -7.35
N PHE A 230 6.10 -2.65 -6.43
CA PHE A 230 5.44 -3.75 -5.70
C PHE A 230 5.21 -5.09 -6.47
N TRP A 231 4.90 -6.15 -5.73
CA TRP A 231 4.80 -7.53 -6.24
C TRP A 231 3.71 -7.74 -7.30
N ILE A 232 4.11 -8.06 -8.54
CA ILE A 232 3.19 -8.36 -9.66
C ILE A 232 3.49 -9.73 -10.29
N SER A 233 2.43 -10.47 -10.62
CA SER A 233 2.49 -11.75 -11.36
C SER A 233 1.44 -11.82 -12.47
N ASN A 234 1.86 -12.25 -13.66
CA ASN A 234 0.99 -12.47 -14.84
C ASN A 234 0.28 -11.19 -15.37
N LEU A 235 1.02 -10.09 -15.53
CA LEU A 235 0.50 -8.83 -16.08
C LEU A 235 0.94 -8.61 -17.54
N HIS A 236 0.02 -8.09 -18.37
CA HIS A 236 0.26 -7.73 -19.76
C HIS A 236 -0.15 -6.27 -20.02
N ASP A 237 0.87 -5.43 -20.27
CA ASP A 237 0.87 -4.02 -20.66
C ASP A 237 0.33 -2.98 -19.63
N SER A 238 1.21 -2.05 -19.19
CA SER A 238 0.94 -0.99 -18.19
C SER A 238 1.89 0.20 -18.33
N TYR A 239 1.43 1.41 -17.99
CA TYR A 239 2.26 2.62 -17.76
C TYR A 239 1.36 3.69 -17.11
N ASP A 240 1.26 3.92 -15.79
CA ASP A 240 1.88 3.30 -14.60
C ASP A 240 0.79 2.96 -13.54
N SER A 241 1.14 2.43 -12.34
CA SER A 241 0.16 1.74 -11.44
C SER A 241 0.50 1.65 -9.93
N GLU A 242 -0.51 1.75 -9.04
CA GLU A 242 -0.41 1.51 -7.57
C GLU A 242 -1.16 0.24 -7.07
N HIS A 243 -0.99 -0.90 -7.80
CA HIS A 243 -1.46 -2.29 -7.52
C HIS A 243 -2.76 -2.77 -8.21
N ILE A 244 -2.71 -3.92 -8.90
CA ILE A 244 -3.84 -4.49 -9.68
C ILE A 244 -3.89 -6.02 -9.55
N TRP A 245 -5.08 -6.59 -9.33
CA TRP A 245 -5.32 -8.04 -9.19
C TRP A 245 -6.68 -8.43 -9.82
N VAL A 246 -6.80 -9.19 -10.92
CA VAL A 246 -5.83 -9.82 -11.85
C VAL A 246 -6.39 -9.77 -13.29
N ASN A 247 -5.54 -10.02 -14.30
CA ASN A 247 -5.77 -9.90 -15.75
C ASN A 247 -6.07 -8.47 -16.25
N SER A 248 -5.26 -7.97 -17.18
CA SER A 248 -5.34 -6.65 -17.83
C SER A 248 -4.74 -6.72 -19.24
N GLN A 249 -5.09 -5.78 -20.14
CA GLN A 249 -4.57 -5.70 -21.52
C GLN A 249 -4.47 -4.27 -22.13
N LEU A 250 -4.15 -3.24 -21.30
CA LEU A 250 -3.53 -1.91 -21.63
C LEU A 250 -4.08 -0.75 -20.77
N LEU A 251 -3.28 -0.23 -19.83
CA LEU A 251 -3.67 0.78 -18.83
C LEU A 251 -2.72 1.99 -18.81
N TYR A 252 -3.23 3.21 -18.64
CA TYR A 252 -2.45 4.46 -18.49
C TYR A 252 -3.34 5.59 -17.90
N GLU A 253 -3.22 6.10 -16.68
CA GLU A 253 -2.44 5.74 -15.47
C GLU A 253 -3.41 5.43 -14.30
N VAL A 254 -2.99 4.69 -13.26
CA VAL A 254 -3.92 3.99 -12.35
C VAL A 254 -3.50 3.90 -10.86
N MET A 255 -4.43 4.10 -9.92
CA MET A 255 -4.17 3.99 -8.45
C MET A 255 -4.82 2.78 -7.72
N THR A 256 -5.43 1.84 -8.45
CA THR A 256 -5.61 0.38 -8.15
C THR A 256 -6.72 -0.21 -9.04
N ALA A 257 -6.76 -1.53 -9.28
CA ALA A 257 -7.87 -2.17 -10.03
C ALA A 257 -8.09 -3.69 -9.81
N SER A 258 -9.33 -4.14 -10.08
CA SER A 258 -9.79 -5.54 -10.09
C SER A 258 -11.05 -5.68 -10.98
N VAL A 259 -11.32 -6.70 -11.81
CA VAL A 259 -10.64 -7.94 -12.23
C VAL A 259 -10.93 -8.09 -13.74
N ASN A 260 -10.05 -8.74 -14.52
CA ASN A 260 -10.21 -9.03 -15.95
C ASN A 260 -10.49 -7.78 -16.82
N ILE A 261 -9.60 -6.78 -16.75
CA ILE A 261 -9.69 -5.49 -17.45
C ILE A 261 -9.10 -5.58 -18.88
N ASN A 262 -9.47 -4.67 -19.80
CA ASN A 262 -8.91 -4.64 -21.16
C ASN A 262 -8.38 -3.26 -21.65
N LYS A 263 -8.99 -2.09 -21.32
CA LYS A 263 -8.32 -0.77 -21.43
C LYS A 263 -8.75 0.24 -20.36
N SER A 264 -7.84 1.12 -19.92
CA SER A 264 -8.13 2.15 -18.88
C SER A 264 -7.34 3.46 -19.07
N LEU A 265 -8.04 4.62 -19.04
CA LEU A 265 -7.48 5.99 -19.05
C LEU A 265 -8.47 6.98 -18.38
N PHE A 266 -8.23 7.67 -17.25
CA PHE A 266 -7.20 7.64 -16.19
C PHE A 266 -7.92 7.37 -14.86
N SER A 267 -7.28 6.80 -13.82
CA SER A 267 -8.07 6.01 -12.84
C SER A 267 -7.60 5.98 -11.38
N LEU A 268 -8.57 6.02 -10.46
CA LEU A 268 -8.38 6.09 -9.01
C LEU A 268 -9.24 5.02 -8.29
N ILE A 269 -8.81 3.75 -8.32
CA ILE A 269 -9.52 2.56 -7.80
C ILE A 269 -10.77 2.13 -8.63
N ILE A 270 -10.68 1.01 -9.37
CA ILE A 270 -11.79 0.42 -10.16
C ILE A 270 -12.09 -1.03 -9.76
N ARG A 271 -13.36 -1.40 -9.52
CA ARG A 271 -13.76 -2.77 -9.17
C ARG A 271 -15.00 -3.31 -9.90
N GLU A 272 -14.79 -4.44 -10.59
CA GLU A 272 -15.77 -5.35 -11.23
C GLU A 272 -16.71 -4.76 -12.30
N ASN A 273 -16.72 -5.42 -13.48
CA ASN A 273 -17.71 -5.24 -14.55
C ASN A 273 -17.87 -3.80 -15.08
N CYS A 274 -16.76 -3.07 -15.21
CA CYS A 274 -16.73 -1.68 -15.68
C CYS A 274 -16.12 -1.54 -17.09
N SER A 275 -16.57 -0.55 -17.87
CA SER A 275 -16.01 -0.24 -19.20
C SER A 275 -16.21 1.22 -19.63
N ASN A 276 -15.34 1.75 -20.49
CA ASN A 276 -15.41 3.14 -21.00
C ASN A 276 -15.55 4.19 -19.88
N LEU A 277 -14.57 4.25 -18.99
CA LEU A 277 -14.50 5.21 -17.89
C LEU A 277 -13.40 6.23 -18.14
N HIS A 278 -13.69 7.52 -17.89
CA HIS A 278 -12.72 8.61 -17.96
C HIS A 278 -12.78 9.43 -16.67
N TYR A 279 -11.63 9.59 -15.99
CA TYR A 279 -11.49 10.39 -14.76
C TYR A 279 -12.56 10.11 -13.70
N CYS A 280 -12.82 8.84 -13.38
CA CYS A 280 -13.82 8.44 -12.40
C CYS A 280 -13.18 7.85 -11.13
N SER A 281 -13.87 7.99 -9.99
CA SER A 281 -13.47 7.46 -8.67
C SER A 281 -14.53 6.51 -8.12
N ASP A 282 -14.08 5.40 -7.53
CA ASP A 282 -14.93 4.44 -6.79
C ASP A 282 -16.15 3.93 -7.57
N ILE A 283 -15.92 3.43 -8.80
CA ILE A 283 -16.98 2.95 -9.69
C ILE A 283 -17.14 1.43 -9.62
N SER A 284 -18.39 0.94 -9.68
CA SER A 284 -18.68 -0.49 -9.85
C SER A 284 -19.84 -0.77 -10.82
N SER A 285 -19.72 -1.86 -11.59
CA SER A 285 -20.75 -2.38 -12.50
C SER A 285 -21.40 -1.32 -13.39
N SER A 286 -20.58 -0.42 -13.97
CA SER A 286 -21.05 0.76 -14.70
C SER A 286 -20.25 1.01 -15.97
N SER A 287 -20.83 1.70 -16.97
CA SER A 287 -20.15 1.93 -18.25
C SER A 287 -20.43 3.27 -18.91
N ASN A 288 -19.49 3.79 -19.70
CA ASN A 288 -19.63 5.08 -20.39
C ASN A 288 -19.86 6.22 -19.37
N LEU A 289 -18.85 6.47 -18.52
CA LEU A 289 -18.87 7.52 -17.52
C LEU A 289 -17.69 8.48 -17.70
N PHE A 290 -17.90 9.75 -17.39
CA PHE A 290 -16.89 10.81 -17.41
C PHE A 290 -17.00 11.62 -16.11
N TRP A 291 -15.91 11.85 -15.37
CA TRP A 291 -15.92 12.62 -14.10
C TRP A 291 -17.02 12.19 -13.11
N CYS A 292 -17.22 10.89 -12.92
CA CYS A 292 -18.20 10.38 -11.98
C CYS A 292 -17.54 9.84 -10.70
N ILE A 293 -18.24 9.96 -9.58
CA ILE A 293 -17.77 9.57 -8.25
C ILE A 293 -18.85 8.71 -7.59
N TRP A 294 -18.47 7.52 -7.12
CA TRP A 294 -19.36 6.57 -6.43
C TRP A 294 -20.62 6.17 -7.22
N LEU A 295 -20.51 5.87 -8.53
CA LEU A 295 -21.65 5.33 -9.28
C LEU A 295 -21.66 3.79 -9.31
N ARG A 296 -22.85 3.24 -9.07
CA ARG A 296 -23.18 1.82 -9.19
C ARG A 296 -24.26 1.62 -10.26
N ASN A 297 -24.19 0.53 -11.02
CA ASN A 297 -25.21 0.12 -12.01
C ASN A 297 -25.67 1.25 -12.95
N SER A 298 -24.75 2.11 -13.39
CA SER A 298 -25.04 3.35 -14.10
C SER A 298 -24.38 3.41 -15.47
N GLN A 299 -24.96 4.20 -16.38
CA GLN A 299 -24.42 4.39 -17.72
C GLN A 299 -24.73 5.77 -18.30
N TYR A 300 -23.86 6.26 -19.19
CA TYR A 300 -23.98 7.55 -19.88
C TYR A 300 -24.12 8.72 -18.89
N CYS A 301 -23.18 8.83 -17.94
CA CYS A 301 -23.19 9.89 -16.92
C CYS A 301 -21.95 10.79 -17.00
N ILE A 302 -22.15 12.08 -16.71
CA ILE A 302 -21.09 13.09 -16.60
C ILE A 302 -21.32 13.91 -15.34
N LEU A 303 -20.31 14.07 -14.46
CA LEU A 303 -20.45 14.72 -13.15
C LEU A 303 -21.65 14.19 -12.34
N ASN A 304 -21.77 12.86 -12.25
CA ASN A 304 -22.88 12.11 -11.65
C ASN A 304 -24.29 12.32 -12.27
N LYS A 305 -24.46 13.24 -13.22
CA LYS A 305 -25.71 13.44 -13.95
C LYS A 305 -25.84 12.44 -15.09
N GLN A 306 -27.01 11.80 -15.21
CA GLN A 306 -27.28 10.84 -16.28
C GLN A 306 -27.90 11.52 -17.52
N TYR A 307 -27.47 11.08 -18.70
CA TYR A 307 -27.87 11.61 -20.01
C TYR A 307 -28.42 10.51 -20.91
N THR A 308 -29.07 10.88 -22.02
CA THR A 308 -29.26 9.93 -23.12
C THR A 308 -27.92 9.66 -23.82
N ARG A 309 -27.81 8.52 -24.50
CA ARG A 309 -26.60 8.13 -25.23
C ARG A 309 -26.11 9.21 -26.21
N GLN A 310 -27.01 9.80 -26.98
CA GLN A 310 -26.66 10.81 -28.00
C GLN A 310 -26.17 12.12 -27.36
N GLU A 311 -26.80 12.55 -26.27
CA GLU A 311 -26.35 13.72 -25.50
C GLU A 311 -24.97 13.48 -24.87
N TYR A 312 -24.77 12.30 -24.28
CA TYR A 312 -23.49 11.88 -23.70
C TYR A 312 -22.37 11.88 -24.76
N GLU A 313 -22.55 11.19 -25.88
CA GLU A 313 -21.56 11.11 -26.96
C GLU A 313 -21.21 12.52 -27.49
N THR A 314 -22.22 13.38 -27.70
CA THR A 314 -22.02 14.77 -28.15
C THR A 314 -21.29 15.64 -27.11
N LEU A 315 -21.61 15.47 -25.83
CA LEU A 315 -21.05 16.29 -24.77
C LEU A 315 -19.63 15.88 -24.42
N VAL A 316 -19.32 14.57 -24.42
CA VAL A 316 -17.97 14.04 -24.21
C VAL A 316 -17.01 14.52 -25.29
N SER A 317 -17.38 14.51 -26.57
CA SER A 317 -16.53 15.06 -27.64
C SER A 317 -16.18 16.54 -27.39
N ARG A 318 -17.16 17.36 -26.99
CA ARG A 318 -16.94 18.77 -26.68
C ARG A 318 -16.09 19.00 -25.42
N ILE A 319 -16.19 18.12 -24.43
CA ILE A 319 -15.34 18.16 -23.23
C ILE A 319 -13.89 17.86 -23.61
N ILE A 320 -13.66 16.78 -24.36
CA ILE A 320 -12.32 16.38 -24.81
C ILE A 320 -11.68 17.49 -25.66
N GLU A 321 -12.42 18.06 -26.62
CA GLU A 321 -11.96 19.20 -27.42
C GLU A 321 -11.56 20.40 -26.55
N HIS A 322 -12.31 20.70 -25.48
CA HIS A 322 -11.96 21.78 -24.57
C HIS A 322 -10.75 21.43 -23.68
N MET A 323 -10.65 20.20 -23.16
CA MET A 323 -9.50 19.75 -22.35
C MET A 323 -8.20 19.71 -23.15
N MET A 324 -8.27 19.53 -24.47
CA MET A 324 -7.12 19.63 -25.38
C MET A 324 -6.68 21.08 -25.66
N LEU A 325 -7.50 22.07 -25.32
CA LEU A 325 -7.13 23.48 -25.39
C LEU A 325 -6.51 23.91 -24.05
N PRO A 326 -5.43 24.70 -24.07
CA PRO A 326 -4.77 25.11 -22.84
C PRO A 326 -5.56 26.18 -22.08
N HIS A 327 -5.86 25.92 -20.81
CA HIS A 327 -6.71 26.77 -19.98
C HIS A 327 -5.89 27.78 -19.14
N PRO A 328 -6.25 29.08 -19.10
CA PRO A 328 -5.47 30.10 -18.38
C PRO A 328 -5.30 29.86 -16.87
N SER A 329 -6.26 29.20 -16.23
CA SER A 329 -6.22 28.86 -14.79
C SER A 329 -5.64 27.47 -14.49
N SER A 330 -5.14 26.73 -15.48
CA SER A 330 -4.47 25.45 -15.22
C SER A 330 -3.19 25.68 -14.40
N PRO A 331 -3.01 25.00 -13.25
CA PRO A 331 -1.80 25.10 -12.42
C PRO A 331 -0.58 24.43 -13.08
N ASN A 332 -0.79 23.70 -14.18
CA ASN A 332 0.25 23.05 -14.98
C ASN A 332 0.76 23.92 -16.14
N ASN A 333 0.35 25.20 -16.23
CA ASN A 333 0.97 26.22 -17.09
C ASN A 333 2.40 26.57 -16.63
N ARG A 334 3.29 25.58 -16.64
CA ARG A 334 4.71 25.72 -16.35
C ARG A 334 5.41 26.20 -17.62
N GLY A 335 5.78 27.47 -17.62
CA GLY A 335 6.78 27.98 -18.57
C GLY A 335 8.14 27.45 -18.15
N ASP A 336 8.49 26.26 -18.62
CA ASP A 336 9.75 25.60 -18.26
C ASP A 336 10.94 26.50 -18.62
N ALA A 337 11.78 26.78 -17.62
CA ALA A 337 12.90 27.72 -17.74
C ALA A 337 14.00 27.25 -18.71
N GLU A 338 13.97 25.98 -19.13
CA GLU A 338 14.89 25.37 -20.10
C GLU A 338 14.20 25.06 -21.44
N GLY A 339 13.56 26.08 -22.04
CA GLY A 339 13.47 26.18 -23.50
C GLY A 339 12.49 25.24 -24.20
N GLY A 340 11.23 25.22 -23.78
CA GLY A 340 10.22 24.44 -24.51
C GLY A 340 8.80 24.56 -23.97
N GLY A 341 8.32 25.77 -23.65
CA GLY A 341 6.99 25.98 -23.07
C GLY A 341 5.83 25.47 -23.95
N VAL A 342 5.46 24.20 -23.76
CA VAL A 342 4.25 23.61 -24.29
C VAL A 342 3.13 23.88 -23.30
N MET A 343 2.15 24.67 -23.75
CA MET A 343 0.88 24.91 -23.07
C MET A 343 0.22 23.55 -22.78
N SER A 344 0.19 23.13 -21.51
CA SER A 344 -0.21 21.76 -21.12
C SER A 344 -1.70 21.52 -21.37
N SER A 345 -2.00 20.50 -22.18
CA SER A 345 -3.34 19.92 -22.31
C SER A 345 -3.78 19.31 -20.97
N GLU A 346 -5.05 19.43 -20.61
CA GLU A 346 -5.64 18.68 -19.48
C GLU A 346 -6.00 17.25 -19.91
N TRP A 347 -6.28 17.06 -21.20
CA TRP A 347 -6.50 15.75 -21.78
C TRP A 347 -5.15 15.04 -21.95
N TRP A 348 -5.11 13.74 -21.63
CA TRP A 348 -3.93 12.85 -21.57
C TRP A 348 -3.05 12.94 -20.31
N GLU A 349 -3.44 13.69 -19.28
CA GLU A 349 -2.74 13.75 -17.98
C GLU A 349 -3.53 13.04 -16.87
N PHE A 350 -2.85 12.57 -15.82
CA PHE A 350 -3.48 12.08 -14.58
C PHE A 350 -4.10 13.22 -13.75
N PHE A 351 -4.82 12.88 -12.67
CA PHE A 351 -5.36 13.86 -11.73
C PHE A 351 -4.23 14.74 -11.15
N PRO A 352 -4.33 16.08 -11.22
CA PRO A 352 -3.28 16.95 -10.72
C PRO A 352 -3.20 16.88 -9.20
N SER A 353 -1.98 16.87 -8.66
CA SER A 353 -1.74 16.76 -7.22
C SER A 353 -2.39 17.88 -6.39
N SER A 354 -2.70 19.02 -7.02
CA SER A 354 -3.45 20.13 -6.42
C SER A 354 -4.89 19.79 -6.02
N ILE A 355 -5.48 18.70 -6.52
CA ILE A 355 -6.81 18.22 -6.12
C ILE A 355 -6.76 16.96 -5.24
N SER A 356 -5.57 16.56 -4.77
CA SER A 356 -5.40 15.46 -3.81
C SER A 356 -6.32 15.62 -2.58
N PRO A 357 -6.92 14.54 -2.05
CA PRO A 357 -7.65 14.60 -0.78
C PRO A 357 -6.74 14.65 0.46
N PHE A 358 -5.43 14.41 0.30
CA PHE A 358 -4.43 14.36 1.38
C PHE A 358 -3.33 15.42 1.22
N GLY A 359 -2.76 15.88 2.33
CA GLY A 359 -1.51 16.64 2.34
C GLY A 359 -0.31 15.74 2.01
N TYR A 360 0.71 16.28 1.33
CA TYR A 360 1.92 15.53 0.94
C TYR A 360 2.55 14.79 2.13
N ASN A 361 2.64 15.47 3.27
CA ASN A 361 3.17 14.98 4.53
C ASN A 361 2.37 13.84 5.19
N GLU A 362 1.15 13.56 4.73
CA GLU A 362 0.31 12.46 5.21
C GLU A 362 0.37 11.23 4.28
N THR A 363 1.12 11.33 3.17
CA THR A 363 1.21 10.27 2.16
C THR A 363 2.57 9.58 2.16
N VAL A 364 2.60 8.31 1.73
CA VAL A 364 3.83 7.52 1.52
C VAL A 364 4.87 8.21 0.62
N ALA A 365 4.44 9.16 -0.24
CA ALA A 365 5.34 9.96 -1.05
C ALA A 365 6.36 10.74 -0.20
N ASN A 366 5.97 11.23 0.99
CA ASN A 366 6.86 11.94 1.90
C ASN A 366 7.72 11.01 2.77
N GLU A 367 7.40 9.70 2.84
CA GLU A 367 8.27 8.69 3.45
C GLU A 367 9.43 8.33 2.50
N TYR A 368 9.14 8.17 1.21
CA TYR A 368 10.13 7.86 0.18
C TYR A 368 10.92 9.07 -0.32
N TYR A 369 10.26 10.23 -0.42
CA TYR A 369 10.82 11.49 -0.90
C TYR A 369 10.50 12.64 0.07
N PRO A 370 11.15 12.70 1.24
CA PRO A 370 10.82 13.70 2.26
C PRO A 370 11.00 15.13 1.73
N LEU A 371 9.95 15.96 1.81
CA LEU A 371 9.98 17.38 1.45
C LEU A 371 9.64 18.26 2.66
N GLU A 372 10.28 19.42 2.75
CA GLU A 372 9.85 20.47 3.68
C GLU A 372 8.58 21.17 3.18
N LYS A 373 7.76 21.69 4.09
CA LYS A 373 6.48 22.36 3.79
C LYS A 373 6.59 23.42 2.69
N GLN A 374 7.62 24.26 2.72
CA GLN A 374 7.80 25.32 1.73
C GLN A 374 8.13 24.76 0.34
N GLU A 375 8.94 23.71 0.27
CA GLU A 375 9.24 23.03 -1.00
C GLU A 375 8.01 22.32 -1.56
N ALA A 376 7.26 21.58 -0.74
CA ALA A 376 6.02 20.91 -1.15
C ALA A 376 4.99 21.91 -1.72
N LEU A 377 4.75 23.02 -1.02
CA LEU A 377 3.85 24.09 -1.48
C LEU A 377 4.32 24.73 -2.80
N SER A 378 5.63 24.95 -2.97
CA SER A 378 6.21 25.46 -4.22
C SER A 378 6.02 24.54 -5.44
N LYS A 379 5.75 23.25 -5.22
CA LYS A 379 5.46 22.25 -6.27
C LYS A 379 3.96 22.07 -6.52
N ASN A 380 3.10 22.89 -5.90
CA ASN A 380 1.63 22.80 -5.86
C ASN A 380 1.07 21.58 -5.10
N PHE A 381 1.82 20.99 -4.17
CA PHE A 381 1.26 19.97 -3.28
C PHE A 381 0.49 20.60 -2.12
N LYS A 382 -0.59 19.94 -1.67
CA LYS A 382 -1.27 20.28 -0.42
C LYS A 382 -0.38 19.91 0.77
N TRP A 383 -0.59 20.58 1.91
CA TRP A 383 0.06 20.27 3.18
C TRP A 383 -0.98 20.25 4.28
N SER A 384 -0.90 19.26 5.18
CA SER A 384 -1.77 19.14 6.34
C SER A 384 -1.07 19.62 7.60
N ASP A 385 -1.69 20.57 8.28
CA ASP A 385 -1.30 21.03 9.62
C ASP A 385 -2.12 20.33 10.71
N TYR A 386 -2.77 19.20 10.40
CA TYR A 386 -3.48 18.41 11.39
C TYR A 386 -2.50 17.63 12.28
N GLU A 387 -2.49 17.95 13.57
CA GLU A 387 -1.84 17.15 14.60
C GLU A 387 -2.89 16.28 15.29
N ASN A 388 -2.65 14.97 15.36
CA ASN A 388 -3.54 14.05 16.05
C ASN A 388 -3.54 14.39 17.56
N PRO A 389 -4.69 14.66 18.18
CA PRO A 389 -4.72 15.12 19.57
C PRO A 389 -4.17 14.04 20.50
N ALA A 390 -3.25 14.42 21.39
CA ALA A 390 -2.69 13.51 22.38
C ALA A 390 -3.81 12.86 23.20
N PRO A 391 -3.77 11.53 23.41
CA PRO A 391 -4.85 10.82 24.09
C PRO A 391 -5.04 11.37 25.51
N GLN A 392 -6.28 11.71 25.85
CA GLN A 392 -6.63 12.27 27.15
C GLN A 392 -6.69 11.13 28.18
N VAL A 393 -5.54 10.81 28.76
CA VAL A 393 -5.36 9.73 29.75
C VAL A 393 -5.36 10.27 31.18
N SER A 394 -5.88 9.48 32.12
CA SER A 394 -5.98 9.83 33.55
C SER A 394 -4.62 9.92 34.25
N LYS A 395 -3.70 9.00 33.93
CA LYS A 395 -2.32 9.00 34.39
C LYS A 395 -1.43 8.42 33.29
N THR A 396 -0.12 8.53 33.48
CA THR A 396 0.90 7.92 32.62
C THR A 396 1.99 7.28 33.47
N ILE A 397 2.54 6.16 33.00
CA ILE A 397 3.64 5.45 33.65
C ILE A 397 4.89 5.62 32.77
N PRO A 398 5.96 6.26 33.26
CA PRO A 398 7.23 6.27 32.54
C PRO A 398 7.78 4.85 32.41
N ALA A 399 8.23 4.45 31.21
CA ALA A 399 8.66 3.07 30.92
C ALA A 399 9.70 2.52 31.91
N PHE A 400 10.63 3.37 32.39
CA PHE A 400 11.65 2.98 33.38
C PHE A 400 11.11 2.60 34.77
N LYS A 401 9.81 2.75 35.03
CA LYS A 401 9.14 2.28 36.26
C LYS A 401 8.48 0.90 36.10
N LEU A 402 8.39 0.38 34.87
CA LEU A 402 7.89 -0.96 34.64
C LEU A 402 9.00 -1.98 35.01
N PRO A 403 8.65 -3.14 35.58
CA PRO A 403 9.61 -4.24 35.77
C PRO A 403 10.23 -4.70 34.44
N ASP A 404 11.50 -5.12 34.49
CA ASP A 404 12.23 -5.62 33.31
C ASP A 404 11.71 -6.98 32.80
N ASN A 405 10.97 -7.72 33.65
CA ASN A 405 10.41 -9.03 33.34
C ASN A 405 8.87 -8.98 33.35
N ILE A 406 8.25 -9.49 32.29
CA ILE A 406 6.78 -9.59 32.17
C ILE A 406 6.15 -10.44 33.29
N GLN A 407 6.88 -11.39 33.88
CA GLN A 407 6.39 -12.20 35.02
C GLN A 407 6.29 -11.39 36.32
N ASP A 408 7.00 -10.26 36.42
CA ASP A 408 6.93 -9.35 37.57
C ASP A 408 5.84 -8.27 37.37
N ILE A 409 5.13 -8.29 36.24
CA ILE A 409 4.00 -7.42 35.94
C ILE A 409 2.69 -8.11 36.34
N PRO A 410 1.97 -7.63 37.37
CA PRO A 410 0.66 -8.16 37.75
C PRO A 410 -0.46 -7.75 36.78
N ASP A 411 -1.54 -8.54 36.79
CA ASP A 411 -2.78 -8.28 36.03
C ASP A 411 -3.41 -6.90 36.30
N ASP A 412 -3.06 -6.25 37.42
CA ASP A 412 -3.58 -4.93 37.80
C ASP A 412 -2.85 -3.74 37.14
N ILE A 413 -1.90 -3.98 36.23
CA ILE A 413 -1.16 -2.94 35.48
C ILE A 413 -2.06 -1.88 34.83
N LEU A 414 -3.28 -2.24 34.40
CA LEU A 414 -4.25 -1.28 33.85
C LEU A 414 -4.73 -0.23 34.87
N ASN A 415 -4.56 -0.46 36.17
CA ASN A 415 -4.87 0.48 37.26
C ASN A 415 -3.66 1.35 37.69
N TRP A 416 -2.45 1.00 37.21
CA TRP A 416 -1.24 1.77 37.48
C TRP A 416 -1.26 3.12 36.73
N ALA A 417 -2.03 3.21 35.63
CA ALA A 417 -2.33 4.42 34.82
C ALA A 417 -3.73 5.02 35.07
#